data_AF-A0A937CZB0-F1
#
_entry.id   AF-A0A937CZB0-F1
#
_cell.length_a   1.000
_cell.length_b   1.000
_cell.length_c   1.000
_cell.angle_alpha   90.00
_cell.angle_beta   90.00
_cell.angle_gamma   90.00
#
_symmetry.space_group_name_H-M   'P 1'
#
loop_
_entity.id
_entity.type
_entity.pdbx_description
1 polymer ?
#
loop_
_entity_poly.entity_id
_entity_poly.type
_entity_poly.pdbx_seq_one_letter_code
_entity_poly.pdbx_strand_id
1 'polypeptide(L)'
;MEQQIEPEQVYGASSRTSMSLQEAHNFETIFQIPTTNRLVLVRSRSQGSPPTAIDWEHDEFASDGRLVARYRSFERIGPTGERQSGWRKLDCTGELVRETGDLK
;
A
#
# COMPACT_ATOMS: atom_id res chain seq x y z
N MET A 1 -48.19 15.28 -4.93
CA MET A 1 -47.19 16.35 -5.08
C MET A 1 -46.44 16.42 -3.76
N GLU A 2 -45.60 15.43 -3.44
CA GLU A 2 -44.23 15.27 -4.00
C GLU A 2 -43.51 16.62 -3.89
N GLN A 3 -42.54 16.77 -3.00
CA GLN A 3 -41.20 16.29 -3.31
C GLN A 3 -40.39 15.88 -2.07
N GLN A 4 -39.74 14.75 -2.27
CA GLN A 4 -38.80 14.03 -1.43
C GLN A 4 -37.51 14.84 -1.31
N ILE A 5 -37.12 15.21 -0.09
CA ILE A 5 -35.83 15.83 0.20
C ILE A 5 -34.84 14.68 0.39
N GLU A 6 -34.04 14.40 -0.64
CA GLU A 6 -32.91 13.47 -0.54
C GLU A 6 -31.84 14.08 0.39
N PRO A 7 -31.29 13.32 1.35
CA PRO A 7 -30.11 13.76 2.06
C PRO A 7 -28.90 13.62 1.14
N GLU A 8 -28.46 14.74 0.58
CA GLU A 8 -27.15 14.89 -0.04
C GLU A 8 -26.08 14.35 0.92
N GLN A 9 -25.55 13.18 0.56
CA GLN A 9 -24.45 12.53 1.25
C GLN A 9 -23.20 13.39 1.08
N VAL A 10 -23.03 14.40 1.94
CA VAL A 10 -21.78 15.15 2.08
C VAL A 10 -20.77 14.24 2.79
N TYR A 11 -20.24 13.25 2.05
CA TYR A 11 -18.98 12.61 2.42
C TYR A 11 -17.86 13.60 2.15
N GLY A 12 -17.50 14.36 3.18
CA GLY A 12 -16.35 15.25 3.18
C GLY A 12 -15.08 14.49 2.77
N ALA A 13 -14.60 14.79 1.56
CA ALA A 13 -13.20 15.00 1.19
C ALA A 13 -12.11 14.21 1.96
N SER A 14 -12.25 12.90 2.13
CA SER A 14 -11.15 12.00 2.51
C SER A 14 -10.89 10.89 1.49
N SER A 15 -11.69 10.81 0.41
CA SER A 15 -11.69 9.64 -0.47
C SER A 15 -11.13 9.88 -1.88
N ARG A 16 -10.74 11.12 -2.24
CA ARG A 16 -10.23 11.41 -3.59
C ARG A 16 -8.73 11.21 -3.78
N THR A 17 -7.98 11.09 -2.70
CA THR A 17 -6.57 10.63 -2.72
C THR A 17 -6.47 9.12 -2.47
N SER A 18 -7.53 8.49 -1.94
CA SER A 18 -7.57 7.06 -1.60
C SER A 18 -7.93 6.14 -2.76
N MET A 19 -8.52 6.64 -3.86
CA MET A 19 -8.86 5.80 -5.01
C MET A 19 -7.71 5.62 -6.01
N SER A 20 -6.69 6.48 -6.00
CA SER A 20 -5.71 6.54 -7.08
C SER A 20 -4.59 5.48 -7.04
N LEU A 21 -4.52 4.65 -5.99
CA LEU A 21 -3.53 3.57 -5.86
C LEU A 21 -4.14 2.17 -5.77
N GLN A 22 -5.43 2.06 -5.45
CA GLN A 22 -6.12 0.76 -5.45
C GLN A 22 -6.27 0.20 -6.87
N GLU A 23 -6.28 1.07 -7.88
CA GLU A 23 -6.30 0.69 -9.30
C GLU A 23 -4.89 0.52 -9.94
N ALA A 24 -3.80 0.94 -9.27
CA ALA A 24 -2.47 1.05 -9.91
C ALA A 24 -1.35 0.19 -9.30
N HIS A 25 -1.57 -0.50 -8.18
CA HIS A 25 -0.56 -1.38 -7.58
C HIS A 25 -1.08 -2.81 -7.47
N ASN A 26 -0.93 -3.57 -8.55
CA ASN A 26 -0.87 -5.02 -8.45
C ASN A 26 0.43 -5.38 -7.71
N PHE A 27 0.38 -5.35 -6.38
CA PHE A 27 1.52 -5.63 -5.51
C PHE A 27 2.10 -7.02 -5.75
N GLU A 28 1.26 -7.99 -6.15
CA GLU A 28 1.71 -9.33 -6.53
C GLU A 28 2.68 -9.27 -7.72
N THR A 29 2.39 -8.42 -8.72
CA THR A 29 3.28 -8.19 -9.86
C THR A 29 4.55 -7.45 -9.45
N ILE A 30 4.44 -6.39 -8.64
CA ILE A 30 5.58 -5.57 -8.19
C ILE A 30 6.57 -6.41 -7.37
N PHE A 31 6.04 -7.20 -6.44
CA PHE A 31 6.82 -8.05 -5.54
C PHE A 31 7.17 -9.41 -6.16
N GLN A 32 6.70 -9.67 -7.38
CA GLN A 32 6.90 -10.92 -8.12
C GLN A 32 6.46 -12.14 -7.31
N ILE A 33 5.28 -12.05 -6.70
CA ILE A 33 4.70 -13.12 -5.87
C ILE A 33 4.31 -14.30 -6.78
N PRO A 34 4.76 -15.53 -6.46
CA PRO A 34 4.30 -16.72 -7.16
C PRO A 34 2.78 -16.87 -7.08
N THR A 35 2.13 -17.33 -8.15
CA THR A 35 0.67 -17.53 -8.20
C THR A 35 0.13 -18.56 -7.21
N THR A 36 1.00 -19.42 -6.68
CA THR A 36 0.68 -20.39 -5.61
C THR A 36 0.62 -19.74 -4.23
N ASN A 37 1.18 -18.54 -4.10
CA ASN A 37 1.30 -17.84 -2.84
C ASN A 37 0.25 -16.75 -2.77
N ARG A 38 -0.14 -16.40 -1.55
CA ARG A 38 -1.12 -15.36 -1.26
C ARG A 38 -0.43 -14.17 -0.65
N LEU A 39 -0.60 -12.99 -1.22
CA LEU A 39 -0.17 -11.74 -0.62
C LEU A 39 -1.33 -11.11 0.17
N VAL A 40 -1.05 -10.69 1.40
CA VAL A 40 -2.05 -10.07 2.29
C VAL A 40 -1.53 -8.74 2.78
N LEU A 41 -2.27 -7.65 2.53
CA LEU A 41 -2.00 -6.35 3.15
C LEU A 41 -2.31 -6.42 4.64
N VAL A 42 -1.28 -6.33 5.49
CA VAL A 42 -1.43 -6.41 6.95
C VAL A 42 -1.47 -5.04 7.61
N ARG A 43 -0.88 -4.02 6.97
CA ARG A 43 -0.88 -2.66 7.51
C ARG A 43 -0.77 -1.62 6.41
N SER A 44 -1.50 -0.52 6.58
CA SER A 44 -1.28 0.72 5.84
C SER A 44 -1.25 1.88 6.81
N ARG A 45 -0.30 2.81 6.62
CA ARG A 45 -0.15 4.02 7.41
C ARG A 45 0.06 5.19 6.49
N SER A 46 -0.77 6.21 6.60
CA SER A 46 -0.60 7.46 5.88
C SER A 46 -0.23 8.58 6.85
N GLN A 47 0.66 9.47 6.39
CA GLN A 47 1.04 10.70 7.06
C GLN A 47 0.61 11.87 6.16
N GLY A 48 -0.37 12.65 6.62
CA GLY A 48 -0.98 13.75 5.86
C GLY A 48 -0.26 15.09 5.95
N SER A 49 0.82 15.19 6.73
CA SER A 49 1.65 16.40 6.82
C SER A 49 2.84 16.30 5.86
N PRO A 50 3.21 17.33 5.09
CA PRO A 50 4.40 17.31 4.25
C PRO A 50 5.68 16.94 5.02
N PRO A 51 6.52 16.04 4.50
CA PRO A 51 6.30 15.24 3.29
C PRO A 51 5.18 14.21 3.48
N THR A 52 4.22 14.18 2.55
CA THR A 52 3.13 13.21 2.58
C THR A 52 3.72 11.83 2.35
N ALA A 53 3.47 10.90 3.26
CA ALA A 53 4.01 9.54 3.16
C ALA A 53 2.88 8.52 3.30
N ILE A 54 2.99 7.41 2.59
CA ILE A 54 2.17 6.23 2.80
C ILE A 54 3.11 5.03 2.87
N ASP A 55 3.01 4.27 3.96
CA ASP A 55 3.71 3.02 4.15
C ASP A 55 2.70 1.86 4.12
N TRP A 56 3.06 0.77 3.45
CA TRP A 56 2.31 -0.48 3.42
C TRP A 56 3.18 -1.63 3.89
N GLU A 57 2.56 -2.57 4.62
CA GLU A 57 3.17 -3.84 5.00
C GLU A 57 2.29 -4.97 4.49
N HIS A 58 2.90 -5.96 3.85
CA HIS A 58 2.24 -7.14 3.33
C HIS A 58 2.93 -8.41 3.82
N ASP A 59 2.15 -9.46 4.01
CA ASP A 59 2.65 -10.80 4.32
C ASP A 59 2.37 -11.73 3.14
N GLU A 60 3.40 -12.46 2.70
CA GLU A 60 3.31 -13.51 1.69
C GLU A 60 3.16 -14.86 2.40
N PHE A 61 2.10 -15.58 2.08
CA PHE A 61 1.84 -16.92 2.59
C PHE A 61 1.96 -17.95 1.48
N ALA A 62 2.58 -19.08 1.78
CA ALA A 62 2.55 -20.25 0.92
C ALA A 62 1.14 -20.87 0.89
N SER A 63 0.91 -21.79 -0.04
CA SER A 63 -0.37 -22.50 -0.19
C SER A 63 -0.77 -23.32 1.04
N ASP A 64 0.19 -23.69 1.90
CA ASP A 64 -0.04 -24.36 3.18
C ASP A 64 -0.33 -23.40 4.35
N GLY A 65 -0.38 -22.09 4.09
CA GLY A 65 -0.66 -21.05 5.07
C GLY A 65 0.55 -20.60 5.89
N ARG A 66 1.76 -21.07 5.59
CA ARG A 66 2.99 -20.60 6.27
C ARG A 66 3.40 -19.22 5.77
N LEU A 67 3.85 -18.36 6.69
CA LEU A 67 4.47 -17.08 6.33
C LEU A 67 5.82 -17.35 5.65
N VAL A 68 5.95 -16.90 4.40
CA VAL A 68 7.15 -17.04 3.58
C VAL A 68 8.00 -15.79 3.68
N ALA A 69 7.37 -14.62 3.61
CA ALA A 69 8.05 -13.34 3.58
C ALA A 69 7.15 -12.19 4.03
N ARG A 70 7.77 -11.08 4.41
CA ARG A 70 7.11 -9.81 4.69
C ARG A 70 7.63 -8.73 3.77
N TYR A 71 6.73 -8.01 3.13
CA TYR A 71 7.05 -6.90 2.25
C TYR A 71 6.70 -5.59 2.95
N ARG A 72 7.60 -4.61 2.84
CA ARG A 72 7.30 -3.23 3.25
C ARG A 72 7.52 -2.34 2.05
N SER A 73 6.50 -1.61 1.64
CA SER A 73 6.58 -0.62 0.57
C SER A 73 6.23 0.75 1.09
N PHE A 74 6.75 1.78 0.45
CA PHE A 74 6.45 3.15 0.80
C PHE A 74 6.35 4.02 -0.44
N GLU A 75 5.61 5.10 -0.27
CA GLU A 75 5.54 6.22 -1.18
C GLU A 75 5.64 7.51 -0.37
N ARG A 76 6.48 8.43 -0.82
CA ARG A 76 6.69 9.74 -0.22
C ARG A 76 6.61 10.80 -1.30
N ILE A 77 5.93 11.88 -1.00
CA ILE A 77 5.87 13.08 -1.82
C ILE A 77 6.52 14.18 -0.99
N GLY A 78 7.68 14.63 -1.44
CA GLY A 78 8.43 15.67 -0.77
C GLY A 78 7.80 17.05 -0.93
N PRO A 79 8.33 18.07 -0.22
CA PRO A 79 7.76 19.42 -0.20
C PRO A 79 7.75 20.11 -1.57
N THR A 80 8.64 19.70 -2.48
CA THR A 80 8.73 20.24 -3.84
C THR A 80 7.97 19.41 -4.87
N GLY A 81 7.23 18.39 -4.41
CA GLY A 81 6.45 17.48 -5.24
C GLY A 81 7.25 16.30 -5.79
N GLU A 82 8.50 16.11 -5.38
CA GLU A 82 9.32 14.97 -5.75
C GLU A 82 8.72 13.68 -5.16
N ARG A 83 8.50 12.67 -6.00
CA ARG A 83 7.95 11.37 -5.58
C ARG A 83 9.09 10.37 -5.40
N GLN A 84 9.18 9.81 -4.20
CA GLN A 84 10.07 8.70 -3.88
C GLN A 84 9.21 7.49 -3.54
N SER A 85 9.57 6.33 -4.07
CA SER A 85 8.93 5.09 -3.69
C SER A 85 9.93 3.96 -3.69
N GLY A 86 9.62 2.93 -2.91
CA GLY A 86 10.48 1.78 -2.79
C GLY A 86 9.80 0.68 -2.00
N TRP A 87 10.44 -0.47 -1.97
CA TRP A 87 9.99 -1.60 -1.20
C TRP A 87 11.16 -2.48 -0.79
N ARG A 88 10.93 -3.28 0.25
CA ARG A 88 11.84 -4.30 0.73
C ARG A 88 11.09 -5.59 1.03
N LYS A 89 11.69 -6.72 0.67
CA LYS A 89 11.30 -8.07 1.04
C LYS A 89 12.16 -8.51 2.21
N LEU A 90 11.50 -8.88 3.28
CA LEU A 90 12.05 -9.55 4.44
C LEU A 90 11.65 -11.02 4.37
N ASP A 91 12.49 -11.94 4.80
CA ASP A 91 12.11 -13.34 4.96
C ASP A 91 11.15 -13.53 6.16
N CYS A 92 10.80 -14.78 6.46
CA CYS A 92 9.94 -15.12 7.59
C CYS A 92 10.58 -14.88 8.97
N THR A 93 11.91 -14.71 9.03
CA THR A 93 12.64 -14.37 10.25
C THR A 93 12.80 -12.85 10.45
N GLY A 94 12.53 -12.08 9.39
CA GLY A 94 12.65 -10.62 9.38
C GLY A 94 13.96 -10.12 8.77
N GLU A 95 14.79 -10.99 8.21
CA GLU A 95 16.03 -10.61 7.54
C GLU A 95 15.77 -10.07 6.13
N LEU A 96 16.56 -9.07 5.72
CA LEU A 96 16.42 -8.44 4.42
C LEU A 96 16.87 -9.38 3.29
N VAL A 97 15.95 -9.71 2.39
CA VAL A 97 16.20 -10.56 1.21
C VAL A 97 16.47 -9.71 -0.02
N ARG A 98 15.65 -8.66 -0.22
CA ARG A 98 15.70 -7.82 -1.42
C ARG A 98 15.13 -6.45 -1.11
N GLU A 99 15.60 -5.44 -1.82
CA GLU A 99 15.02 -4.11 -1.80
C GLU A 99 15.09 -3.43 -3.16
N THR A 100 14.30 -2.39 -3.35
CA THR A 100 14.22 -1.59 -4.57
C THR A 100 13.74 -0.18 -4.23
N GLY A 101 14.26 0.82 -4.93
CA GLY A 101 13.99 2.24 -4.69
C GLY A 101 15.07 2.93 -3.87
N ASP A 102 15.04 4.26 -3.83
CA ASP A 102 15.95 5.09 -3.04
C ASP A 102 15.58 4.99 -1.55
N LEU A 103 16.03 3.93 -0.90
CA LEU A 103 16.03 3.74 0.54
C LEU A 103 17.22 4.51 1.14
N LYS A 104 17.16 5.85 1.12
CA LYS A 104 18.14 6.72 1.80
C LYS A 104 17.74 7.02 3.23
#